data_AF-A0A8H4VZM3-F1
#
_entry.id   AF-A0A8H4VZM3-F1
#
_cell.length_a   1.000
_cell.length_b   1.000
_cell.length_c   1.000
_cell.angle_alpha   90.00
_cell.angle_beta   90.00
_cell.angle_gamma   90.00
#
_symmetry.space_group_name_H-M   'P 1'
#
loop_
_entity.id
_entity.type
_entity.pdbx_description
1 polymer ?
#
loop_
_entity_poly.entity_id
_entity_poly.type
_entity_poly.pdbx_seq_one_letter_code
_entity_poly.pdbx_strand_id
1 'polypeptide(L)'
;MFAQSDINIEWMKFLVTISVAAIVWLNSHLPTNLCWILILLLFVGGLMTSGLPGYLSDLDTRDTVISTLTDLASVLLVSWQTVWLNSLLSTPSVPTIPELLFPASLITLVEATLFLAVKALIKSELETILSEMSWQPWLVMEVSGANMVLAFLIEPVSFYVNKNAGPLNLSVYGQLGESMAVLIHRLNPEGIKIASGPGMAVGIVGYSLTAGGGFLYTLFDLSKKFRKGCRRWIGEVKRHIQRTRSVEAA
;
A
#
# COMPACT_ATOMS: atom_id res chain seq x y z
N MET A 1 -13.08 22.27 4.18
CA MET A 1 -12.59 22.10 2.80
C MET A 1 -11.46 21.09 2.89
N PHE A 2 -11.63 19.87 2.37
CA PHE A 2 -10.50 18.96 2.20
C PHE A 2 -9.66 19.54 1.06
N ALA A 3 -8.34 19.67 1.23
CA ALA A 3 -7.49 20.08 0.14
C ALA A 3 -7.59 19.01 -0.96
N GLN A 4 -7.80 19.44 -2.21
CA GLN A 4 -7.91 18.56 -3.39
C GLN A 4 -6.77 17.53 -3.47
N SER A 5 -5.59 17.89 -2.93
CA SER A 5 -4.41 17.04 -2.84
C SER A 5 -4.58 15.77 -2.00
N ASP A 6 -5.33 15.83 -0.90
CA ASP A 6 -5.46 14.70 0.03
C ASP A 6 -6.40 13.61 -0.52
N ILE A 7 -7.37 14.03 -1.34
CA ILE A 7 -8.32 13.14 -2.02
C ILE A 7 -7.59 12.31 -3.10
N ASN A 8 -6.66 12.90 -3.85
CA ASN A 8 -5.91 12.18 -4.91
C ASN A 8 -5.00 11.09 -4.36
N ILE A 9 -4.37 11.30 -3.20
CA ILE A 9 -3.44 10.33 -2.61
C ILE A 9 -4.16 9.05 -2.17
N GLU A 10 -5.32 9.18 -1.52
CA GLU A 10 -6.14 8.04 -1.07
C GLU A 10 -6.73 7.26 -2.25
N TRP A 11 -7.20 7.95 -3.30
CA TRP A 11 -7.63 7.34 -4.57
C TRP A 11 -6.52 6.54 -5.25
N MET A 12 -5.30 7.08 -5.31
CA MET A 12 -4.17 6.38 -5.91
C MET A 12 -3.83 5.10 -5.14
N LYS A 13 -3.72 5.14 -3.82
CA LYS A 13 -3.37 3.94 -3.04
C LYS A 13 -4.44 2.84 -3.11
N PHE A 14 -5.68 3.26 -3.26
CA PHE A 14 -6.80 2.38 -3.54
C PHE A 14 -6.66 1.64 -4.88
N LEU A 15 -6.47 2.41 -5.96
CA LEU A 15 -6.30 1.88 -7.29
C LEU A 15 -5.05 0.97 -7.39
N VAL A 16 -3.99 1.22 -6.60
CA VAL A 16 -2.82 0.32 -6.46
C VAL A 16 -3.25 -1.06 -5.96
N THR A 17 -4.04 -1.13 -4.89
CA THR A 17 -4.40 -2.42 -4.29
C THR A 17 -5.29 -3.26 -5.21
N ILE A 18 -6.23 -2.65 -5.92
CA ILE A 18 -7.02 -3.36 -6.95
C ILE A 18 -6.11 -3.81 -8.10
N SER A 19 -5.22 -2.94 -8.57
CA SER A 19 -4.35 -3.24 -9.71
C SER A 19 -3.39 -4.38 -9.37
N VAL A 20 -2.79 -4.38 -8.17
CA VAL A 20 -2.03 -5.52 -7.66
C VAL A 20 -2.90 -6.77 -7.55
N ALA A 21 -4.13 -6.68 -7.01
CA ALA A 21 -5.04 -7.83 -6.93
C ALA A 21 -5.39 -8.39 -8.32
N ALA A 22 -5.61 -7.53 -9.31
CA ALA A 22 -5.89 -7.89 -10.69
C ALA A 22 -4.67 -8.52 -11.38
N ILE A 23 -3.48 -7.93 -11.23
CA ILE A 23 -2.22 -8.47 -11.78
C ILE A 23 -1.89 -9.82 -11.14
N VAL A 24 -2.06 -9.96 -9.82
CA VAL A 24 -1.89 -11.24 -9.11
C VAL A 24 -2.93 -12.25 -9.56
N TRP A 25 -4.18 -11.83 -9.78
CA TRP A 25 -5.24 -12.69 -10.30
C TRP A 25 -4.92 -13.22 -11.71
N LEU A 26 -4.41 -12.37 -12.61
CA LEU A 26 -3.99 -12.76 -13.95
C LEU A 26 -2.83 -13.77 -13.94
N ASN A 27 -2.01 -13.77 -12.89
CA ASN A 27 -0.80 -14.58 -12.78
C ASN A 27 -0.90 -15.78 -11.80
N SER A 28 -2.05 -16.05 -11.16
CA SER A 28 -2.16 -17.11 -10.15
C SER A 28 -3.49 -17.88 -10.15
N HIS A 29 -3.50 -19.08 -9.56
CA HIS A 29 -4.73 -19.85 -9.32
C HIS A 29 -5.65 -19.14 -8.31
N LEU A 30 -6.67 -18.47 -8.85
CA LEU A 30 -7.93 -17.97 -8.26
C LEU A 30 -7.94 -17.70 -6.73
N PRO A 31 -8.04 -16.43 -6.31
CA PRO A 31 -8.51 -16.06 -4.98
C PRO A 31 -9.90 -16.67 -4.75
N THR A 32 -10.09 -17.35 -3.63
CA THR A 32 -11.42 -17.83 -3.19
C THR A 32 -12.42 -16.68 -3.13
N ASN A 33 -13.71 -16.92 -3.42
CA ASN A 33 -14.79 -15.91 -3.41
C ASN A 33 -14.76 -14.96 -2.20
N LEU A 34 -14.38 -15.45 -1.01
CA LEU A 34 -14.26 -14.61 0.19
C LEU A 34 -13.14 -13.55 0.10
N CYS A 35 -12.01 -13.82 -0.56
CA CYS A 35 -10.97 -12.81 -0.80
C CYS A 35 -11.52 -11.66 -1.65
N TRP A 36 -12.32 -11.97 -2.67
CA TRP A 36 -12.94 -10.96 -3.52
C TRP A 36 -13.95 -10.11 -2.77
N ILE A 37 -14.76 -10.71 -1.91
CA ILE A 37 -15.69 -9.96 -1.05
C ILE A 37 -14.93 -8.99 -0.14
N LEU A 38 -13.80 -9.40 0.42
CA LEU A 38 -12.98 -8.56 1.30
C LEU A 38 -12.26 -7.45 0.53
N ILE A 39 -11.77 -7.74 -0.69
CA ILE A 39 -11.25 -6.72 -1.62
C ILE A 39 -12.37 -5.75 -2.03
N LEU A 40 -13.59 -6.23 -2.22
CA LEU A 40 -14.75 -5.39 -2.54
C LEU A 40 -15.17 -4.51 -1.35
N LEU A 41 -15.01 -4.98 -0.11
CA LEU A 41 -15.21 -4.14 1.08
C LEU A 41 -14.14 -3.05 1.21
N LEU A 42 -12.88 -3.38 0.95
CA LEU A 42 -11.80 -2.39 0.81
C LEU A 42 -12.13 -1.39 -0.30
N PHE A 43 -12.75 -1.86 -1.39
CA PHE A 43 -13.15 -1.04 -2.53
C PHE A 43 -14.26 -0.05 -2.20
N VAL A 44 -15.34 -0.51 -1.61
CA VAL A 44 -16.45 0.35 -1.20
C VAL A 44 -15.98 1.33 -0.12
N GLY A 45 -15.15 0.88 0.83
CA GLY A 45 -14.55 1.73 1.86
C GLY A 45 -13.71 2.87 1.26
N GLY A 46 -12.80 2.54 0.34
CA GLY A 46 -11.96 3.52 -0.37
C GLY A 46 -12.77 4.52 -1.21
N LEU A 47 -13.82 4.07 -1.91
CA LEU A 47 -14.72 4.98 -2.64
C LEU A 47 -15.45 5.98 -1.72
N MET A 48 -15.74 5.57 -0.49
CA MET A 48 -16.42 6.42 0.48
C MET A 48 -15.45 7.42 1.13
N THR A 49 -14.20 7.04 1.39
CA THR A 49 -13.19 7.97 1.93
C THR A 49 -12.80 9.05 0.94
N SER A 50 -12.82 8.71 -0.34
CA SER A 50 -12.29 9.52 -1.42
C SER A 50 -13.26 10.63 -1.89
N GLY A 51 -14.39 10.79 -1.21
CA GLY A 51 -15.22 11.98 -1.36
C GLY A 51 -15.87 12.12 -2.74
N LEU A 52 -16.20 11.01 -3.43
CA LEU A 52 -16.91 10.99 -4.71
C LEU A 52 -18.05 12.05 -4.83
N PRO A 53 -18.83 12.37 -3.76
CA PRO A 53 -19.85 13.43 -3.84
C PRO A 53 -19.32 14.87 -3.93
N GLY A 54 -18.15 15.17 -3.37
CA GLY A 54 -17.52 16.50 -3.42
C GLY A 54 -16.58 16.70 -4.62
N TYR A 55 -16.03 15.60 -5.15
CA TYR A 55 -15.17 15.63 -6.35
C TYR A 55 -15.96 15.92 -7.64
N LEU A 56 -17.26 15.58 -7.66
CA LEU A 56 -18.15 15.82 -8.80
C LEU A 56 -18.69 17.26 -8.89
N SER A 57 -18.54 18.08 -7.85
CA SER A 57 -19.08 19.45 -7.83
C SER A 57 -18.13 20.53 -8.34
N ASP A 58 -16.81 20.27 -8.38
CA ASP A 58 -15.76 21.23 -8.80
C ASP A 58 -15.09 20.83 -10.14
N LEU A 59 -15.83 20.18 -11.04
CA LEU A 59 -15.33 19.68 -12.32
C LEU A 59 -15.06 20.82 -13.32
N ASP A 60 -13.89 21.45 -13.23
CA ASP A 60 -13.25 22.05 -14.39
C ASP A 60 -12.58 20.92 -15.20
N THR A 61 -13.34 20.41 -16.17
CA THR A 61 -13.23 19.04 -16.73
C THR A 61 -11.87 18.64 -17.33
N ARG A 62 -10.96 19.56 -17.63
CA ARG A 62 -9.68 19.24 -18.29
C ARG A 62 -8.58 18.85 -17.30
N ASP A 63 -8.43 19.61 -16.22
CA ASP A 63 -7.38 19.36 -15.22
C ASP A 63 -7.69 18.12 -14.38
N THR A 64 -8.98 17.87 -14.14
CA THR A 64 -9.44 16.66 -13.43
C THR A 64 -9.12 15.39 -14.21
N VAL A 65 -9.28 15.38 -15.55
CA VAL A 65 -9.00 14.21 -16.39
C VAL A 65 -7.50 13.91 -16.44
N ILE A 66 -6.66 14.94 -16.62
CA ILE A 66 -5.20 14.77 -16.64
C ILE A 66 -4.70 14.27 -15.27
N SER A 67 -5.21 14.83 -14.17
CA SER A 67 -4.91 14.35 -12.82
C SER A 67 -5.30 12.89 -12.66
N THR A 68 -6.54 12.53 -13.01
CA THR A 68 -7.04 11.15 -12.87
C THR A 68 -6.24 10.14 -13.69
N LEU A 69 -5.84 10.50 -14.92
CA LEU A 69 -5.01 9.64 -15.77
C LEU A 69 -3.59 9.49 -15.20
N THR A 70 -3.04 10.56 -14.63
CA THR A 70 -1.71 10.54 -13.99
C THR A 70 -1.73 9.68 -12.73
N ASP A 71 -2.82 9.78 -11.95
CA ASP A 71 -3.06 8.99 -10.76
C ASP A 71 -3.20 7.49 -11.11
N LEU A 72 -3.96 7.18 -12.16
CA LEU A 72 -4.11 5.82 -12.68
C LEU A 72 -2.78 5.25 -13.23
N ALA A 73 -1.97 6.07 -13.91
CA ALA A 73 -0.66 5.63 -14.39
C ALA A 73 0.29 5.32 -13.21
N SER A 74 0.33 6.20 -12.21
CA SER A 74 1.13 6.04 -10.99
C SER A 74 0.75 4.77 -10.24
N VAL A 75 -0.55 4.51 -10.15
CA VAL A 75 -1.10 3.27 -9.60
C VAL A 75 -0.53 2.03 -10.28
N LEU A 76 -0.62 2.00 -11.61
CA LEU A 76 -0.25 0.82 -12.39
C LEU A 76 1.25 0.57 -12.26
N LEU A 77 2.05 1.64 -12.27
CA LEU A 77 3.49 1.58 -12.08
C LEU A 77 3.88 1.04 -10.70
N VAL A 78 3.30 1.56 -9.62
CA VAL A 78 3.57 1.08 -8.25
C VAL A 78 3.13 -0.38 -8.08
N SER A 79 1.98 -0.73 -8.66
CA SER A 79 1.47 -2.10 -8.62
C SER A 79 2.39 -3.08 -9.36
N TRP A 80 2.84 -2.68 -10.55
CA TRP A 80 3.79 -3.42 -11.35
C TRP A 80 5.13 -3.60 -10.61
N GLN A 81 5.67 -2.52 -10.07
CA GLN A 81 6.91 -2.53 -9.29
C GLN A 81 6.81 -3.49 -8.10
N THR A 82 5.68 -3.48 -7.38
CA THR A 82 5.45 -4.35 -6.22
C THR A 82 5.46 -5.84 -6.60
N VAL A 83 4.79 -6.19 -7.71
CA VAL A 83 4.74 -7.57 -8.22
C VAL A 83 6.10 -8.00 -8.80
N TRP A 84 6.74 -7.14 -9.57
CA TRP A 84 8.06 -7.41 -10.15
C TRP A 84 9.13 -7.60 -9.07
N LEU A 85 9.14 -6.72 -8.05
CA LEU A 85 10.02 -6.84 -6.89
C LEU A 85 9.78 -8.14 -6.13
N ASN A 86 8.53 -8.57 -5.95
CA ASN A 86 8.22 -9.86 -5.35
C ASN A 86 8.81 -11.03 -6.16
N SER A 87 8.68 -10.98 -7.49
CA SER A 87 9.24 -11.99 -8.39
C SER A 87 10.75 -12.10 -8.22
N LEU A 88 11.45 -10.95 -8.24
CA LEU A 88 12.88 -10.90 -7.96
C LEU A 88 13.21 -11.50 -6.59
N LEU A 89 12.55 -11.04 -5.52
CA LEU A 89 12.78 -11.46 -4.14
C LEU A 89 12.49 -12.95 -3.88
N SER A 90 11.69 -13.58 -4.73
CA SER A 90 11.30 -14.99 -4.61
C SER A 90 12.27 -15.95 -5.33
N THR A 91 13.25 -15.44 -6.07
CA THR A 91 14.27 -16.29 -6.70
C THR A 91 15.25 -16.85 -5.65
N PRO A 92 15.79 -18.08 -5.82
CA PRO A 92 16.62 -18.74 -4.80
C PRO A 92 18.02 -18.12 -4.64
N SER A 93 18.49 -17.31 -5.59
CA SER A 93 19.81 -16.68 -5.63
C SER A 93 19.79 -15.20 -5.22
N VAL A 94 18.84 -14.81 -4.36
CA VAL A 94 18.49 -13.40 -4.15
C VAL A 94 19.48 -12.67 -3.24
N PRO A 95 19.89 -11.45 -3.63
CA PRO A 95 20.62 -10.54 -2.75
C PRO A 95 19.87 -10.31 -1.44
N THR A 96 20.57 -10.11 -0.33
CA THR A 96 19.91 -9.80 0.94
C THR A 96 19.06 -8.53 0.82
N ILE A 97 18.04 -8.34 1.68
CA ILE A 97 17.18 -7.14 1.63
C ILE A 97 18.02 -5.84 1.62
N PRO A 98 19.09 -5.70 2.44
CA PRO A 98 20.00 -4.55 2.35
C PRO A 98 20.68 -4.36 0.99
N GLU A 99 21.06 -5.46 0.32
CA GLU A 99 21.70 -5.43 -1.01
C GLU A 99 20.75 -4.94 -2.11
N LEU A 100 19.43 -5.07 -1.91
CA LEU A 100 18.42 -4.52 -2.82
C LEU A 100 17.99 -3.09 -2.46
N LEU A 101 17.95 -2.77 -1.16
CA LEU A 101 17.55 -1.45 -0.68
C LEU A 101 18.50 -0.35 -1.14
N PHE A 102 19.82 -0.61 -1.10
CA PHE A 102 20.81 0.38 -1.48
C PHE A 102 20.69 0.83 -2.96
N PRO A 103 20.71 -0.08 -3.96
CA PRO A 103 20.53 0.31 -5.36
C PRO A 103 19.13 0.88 -5.63
N ALA A 104 18.07 0.38 -4.97
CA ALA A 104 16.73 0.94 -5.09
C ALA A 104 16.69 2.41 -4.63
N SER A 105 17.28 2.71 -3.45
CA SER A 105 17.35 4.08 -2.90
C SER A 105 18.11 5.04 -3.83
N LEU A 106 19.20 4.57 -4.46
CA LEU A 106 19.95 5.36 -5.44
C LEU A 106 19.14 5.63 -6.70
N ILE A 107 18.41 4.64 -7.21
CA ILE A 107 17.53 4.82 -8.37
C ILE A 107 16.43 5.83 -8.03
N THR A 108 15.77 5.70 -6.87
CA THR A 108 14.74 6.64 -6.42
C THR A 108 15.28 8.05 -6.26
N LEU A 109 16.52 8.22 -5.78
CA LEU A 109 17.17 9.53 -5.73
C LEU A 109 17.36 10.14 -7.12
N VAL A 110 17.82 9.34 -8.09
CA VAL A 110 18.00 9.79 -9.49
C VAL A 110 16.64 10.14 -10.11
N GLU A 111 15.61 9.31 -9.92
CA GLU A 111 14.25 9.55 -10.39
C GLU A 111 13.66 10.82 -9.79
N ALA A 112 13.78 11.03 -8.48
CA ALA A 112 13.32 12.23 -7.80
C ALA A 112 14.02 13.49 -8.33
N THR A 113 15.34 13.40 -8.58
CA THR A 113 16.13 14.50 -9.13
C THR A 113 15.71 14.83 -10.57
N LEU A 114 15.52 13.81 -11.41
CA LEU A 114 15.04 13.98 -12.79
C LEU A 114 13.63 14.57 -12.81
N PHE A 115 12.74 14.12 -11.93
CA PHE A 115 11.38 14.65 -11.82
C PHE A 115 11.38 16.13 -11.43
N LEU A 116 12.21 16.51 -10.46
CA LEU A 116 12.44 17.91 -10.08
C LEU A 116 12.97 18.73 -11.26
N ALA A 117 13.95 18.22 -12.00
CA ALA A 117 14.52 18.89 -13.17
C ALA A 117 13.47 19.11 -14.27
N VAL A 118 12.65 18.09 -14.58
CA VAL A 118 11.56 18.19 -15.57
C VAL A 118 10.51 19.21 -15.11
N LYS A 119 10.09 19.16 -13.84
CA LYS A 119 9.11 20.11 -13.29
C LYS A 119 9.63 21.55 -13.37
N ALA A 120 10.91 21.76 -13.07
CA ALA A 120 11.55 23.05 -13.18
C ALA A 120 11.65 23.55 -14.63
N LEU A 121 11.92 22.65 -15.58
CA LEU A 121 11.99 22.96 -17.02
C LEU A 121 10.63 23.38 -17.58
N ILE A 122 9.55 22.69 -17.17
CA ILE A 122 8.18 22.96 -17.64
C ILE A 122 7.66 24.30 -17.11
N LYS A 123 7.95 24.63 -15.84
CA LYS A 123 7.42 25.84 -15.23
C LYS A 123 8.29 27.08 -15.42
N SER A 124 9.54 26.97 -15.89
CA SER A 124 10.49 28.10 -15.92
C SER A 124 10.64 28.81 -14.55
N GLU A 125 10.34 28.09 -13.46
CA GLU A 125 10.25 28.61 -12.09
C GLU A 125 11.35 28.03 -11.21
N LEU A 126 12.48 27.57 -11.76
CA LEU A 126 13.55 26.98 -10.94
C LEU A 126 14.03 27.97 -9.85
N GLU A 127 14.17 29.25 -10.20
CA GLU A 127 14.53 30.31 -9.23
C GLU A 127 13.42 30.56 -8.20
N THR A 128 12.15 30.52 -8.59
CA THR A 128 11.00 30.67 -7.69
C THR A 128 10.89 29.48 -6.73
N ILE A 129 11.02 28.25 -7.23
CA ILE A 129 11.02 27.02 -6.44
C ILE A 129 12.18 27.01 -5.45
N LEU A 130 13.39 27.43 -5.87
CA LEU A 130 14.56 27.49 -5.01
C LEU A 130 14.52 28.65 -4.01
N SER A 131 13.79 29.73 -4.30
CA SER A 131 13.67 30.91 -3.42
C SER A 131 12.49 30.86 -2.44
N GLU A 132 11.36 30.25 -2.81
CA GLU A 132 10.23 29.94 -1.92
C GLU A 132 10.58 28.82 -0.93
N MET A 133 11.58 28.05 -1.28
CA MET A 133 12.29 27.12 -0.43
C MET A 133 13.10 27.87 0.64
N SER A 134 12.42 28.54 1.57
CA SER A 134 13.04 29.04 2.80
C SER A 134 13.31 27.84 3.72
N TRP A 135 14.30 27.01 3.36
CA TRP A 135 14.76 25.88 4.15
C TRP A 135 15.41 26.44 5.42
N GLN A 136 14.63 26.62 6.48
CA GLN A 136 15.25 26.79 7.79
C GLN A 136 15.92 25.45 8.14
N PRO A 137 17.26 25.37 8.24
CA PRO A 137 17.98 24.09 8.27
C PRO A 137 17.52 23.14 9.39
N TRP A 138 17.05 23.70 10.51
CA TRP A 138 16.51 22.94 11.63
C TRP A 138 15.16 22.29 11.32
N LEU A 139 14.22 22.97 10.66
CA LEU A 139 12.92 22.40 10.25
C LEU A 139 13.12 21.25 9.25
N VAL A 140 14.12 21.38 8.38
CA VAL A 140 14.52 20.34 7.43
C VAL A 140 15.09 19.16 8.18
N MET A 141 16.02 19.37 9.11
CA MET A 141 16.55 18.26 9.91
C MET A 141 15.48 17.57 10.75
N GLU A 142 14.50 18.30 11.28
CA GLU A 142 13.46 17.74 12.15
C GLU A 142 12.41 16.96 11.34
N VAL A 143 11.89 17.57 10.27
CA VAL A 143 10.88 16.94 9.39
C VAL A 143 11.51 15.87 8.50
N SER A 144 12.68 16.12 7.92
CA SER A 144 13.38 15.12 7.10
C SER A 144 14.02 14.05 7.98
N GLY A 145 14.58 14.38 9.14
CA GLY A 145 15.22 13.38 10.01
C GLY A 145 14.24 12.33 10.54
N ALA A 146 13.11 12.76 11.10
CA ALA A 146 12.10 11.83 11.60
C ALA A 146 11.46 11.01 10.47
N ASN A 147 11.12 11.66 9.35
CA ASN A 147 10.50 10.96 8.21
C ASN A 147 11.48 10.04 7.47
N MET A 148 12.76 10.41 7.33
CA MET A 148 13.77 9.56 6.70
C MET A 148 14.07 8.34 7.56
N VAL A 149 14.15 8.49 8.89
CA VAL A 149 14.35 7.35 9.79
C VAL A 149 13.15 6.42 9.73
N LEU A 150 11.92 6.94 9.76
CA LEU A 150 10.72 6.13 9.62
C LEU A 150 10.64 5.44 8.25
N ALA A 151 10.94 6.14 7.16
CA ALA A 151 11.00 5.57 5.82
C ALA A 151 12.04 4.43 5.75
N PHE A 152 13.24 4.67 6.29
CA PHE A 152 14.31 3.67 6.36
C PHE A 152 13.93 2.44 7.20
N LEU A 153 13.04 2.58 8.19
CA LEU A 153 12.53 1.44 8.97
C LEU A 153 11.37 0.72 8.27
N ILE A 154 10.49 1.45 7.59
CA ILE A 154 9.32 0.90 6.90
C ILE A 154 9.72 0.12 5.65
N GLU A 155 10.77 0.56 4.95
CA GLU A 155 11.13 -0.01 3.65
C GLU A 155 11.67 -1.45 3.73
N PRO A 156 12.62 -1.79 4.64
CA PRO A 156 13.02 -3.19 4.86
C PRO A 156 11.85 -4.09 5.28
N VAL A 157 10.94 -3.57 6.10
CA VAL A 157 9.73 -4.30 6.53
C VAL A 157 8.82 -4.55 5.33
N SER A 158 8.65 -3.56 4.46
CA SER A 158 7.86 -3.68 3.23
C SER A 158 8.45 -4.72 2.28
N PHE A 159 9.77 -4.74 2.10
CA PHE A 159 10.46 -5.78 1.32
C PHE A 159 10.29 -7.17 1.94
N TYR A 160 10.41 -7.28 3.26
CA TYR A 160 10.21 -8.53 3.98
C TYR A 160 8.77 -9.05 3.85
N VAL A 161 7.78 -8.19 4.04
CA VAL A 161 6.36 -8.52 3.87
C VAL A 161 6.10 -8.91 2.42
N ASN A 162 6.61 -8.15 1.45
CA ASN A 162 6.44 -8.47 0.04
C ASN A 162 6.99 -9.86 -0.27
N LYS A 163 8.23 -10.17 0.15
CA LYS A 163 8.87 -11.47 -0.06
C LYS A 163 8.09 -12.63 0.57
N ASN A 164 7.66 -12.49 1.82
CA ASN A 164 7.13 -13.62 2.60
C ASN A 164 5.61 -13.78 2.51
N ALA A 165 4.89 -12.66 2.42
CA ALA A 165 3.43 -12.64 2.37
C ALA A 165 2.91 -12.43 0.94
N GLY A 166 3.71 -11.87 0.04
CA GLY A 166 3.32 -11.58 -1.34
C GLY A 166 2.82 -10.14 -1.54
N PRO A 167 2.72 -9.71 -2.81
CA PRO A 167 2.47 -8.32 -3.17
C PRO A 167 1.05 -7.84 -2.79
N LEU A 168 0.07 -8.74 -2.86
CA LEU A 168 -1.31 -8.45 -2.45
C LEU A 168 -1.40 -8.17 -0.94
N ASN A 169 -0.73 -9.00 -0.13
CA ASN A 169 -0.74 -8.84 1.32
C ASN A 169 -0.03 -7.54 1.74
N LEU A 170 1.07 -7.18 1.08
CA LEU A 170 1.71 -5.88 1.29
C LEU A 170 0.73 -4.72 1.06
N SER A 171 0.00 -4.75 -0.04
CA SER A 171 -0.95 -3.70 -0.41
C SER A 171 -2.09 -3.57 0.60
N VAL A 172 -2.67 -4.71 1.03
CA VAL A 172 -3.73 -4.74 2.04
C VAL A 172 -3.24 -4.23 3.39
N TYR A 173 -2.03 -4.62 3.83
CA TYR A 173 -1.46 -4.14 5.10
C TYR A 173 -1.15 -2.64 5.06
N GLY A 174 -0.69 -2.11 3.92
CA GLY A 174 -0.50 -0.69 3.73
C GLY A 174 -1.81 0.09 3.91
N GLN A 175 -2.89 -0.33 3.23
CA GLN A 175 -4.21 0.29 3.36
C GLN A 175 -4.78 0.19 4.78
N LEU A 176 -4.61 -0.96 5.43
CA LEU A 176 -5.04 -1.15 6.81
C LEU A 176 -4.31 -0.20 7.76
N GLY A 177 -2.98 -0.09 7.63
CA GLY A 177 -2.15 0.78 8.47
C GLY A 177 -2.54 2.24 8.34
N GLU A 178 -2.77 2.71 7.12
CA GLU A 178 -3.19 4.09 6.86
C GLU A 178 -4.61 4.37 7.37
N SER A 179 -5.57 3.48 7.10
CA SER A 179 -6.93 3.63 7.61
C SER A 179 -6.94 3.70 9.14
N MET A 180 -6.12 2.88 9.80
CA MET A 180 -5.96 2.92 11.26
C MET A 180 -5.29 4.20 11.74
N ALA A 181 -4.24 4.69 11.07
CA ALA A 181 -3.57 5.94 11.41
C ALA A 181 -4.54 7.13 11.33
N VAL A 182 -5.35 7.20 10.27
CA VAL A 182 -6.37 8.23 10.10
C VAL A 182 -7.46 8.13 11.17
N LEU A 183 -7.94 6.92 11.48
CA LEU A 183 -8.92 6.72 12.56
C LEU A 183 -8.35 7.12 13.92
N ILE A 184 -7.12 6.74 14.26
CA ILE A 184 -6.45 7.11 15.51
C ILE A 184 -6.29 8.63 15.61
N HIS A 185 -5.83 9.28 14.54
CA HIS A 185 -5.68 10.73 14.50
C HIS A 185 -7.02 11.44 14.72
N ARG A 186 -8.10 10.93 14.12
CA ARG A 186 -9.45 11.50 14.25
C ARG A 186 -10.13 11.20 15.60
N LEU A 187 -9.69 10.17 16.31
CA LEU A 187 -10.19 9.82 17.64
C LEU A 187 -9.41 10.53 18.76
N ASN A 188 -8.31 11.22 18.46
CA ASN A 188 -7.51 11.93 19.46
C ASN A 188 -8.25 13.21 19.93
N PRO A 189 -8.63 13.32 21.23
CA PRO A 189 -9.38 14.46 21.75
C PRO A 189 -8.61 15.80 21.74
N GLU A 190 -7.28 15.77 21.58
CA GLU A 190 -6.43 16.97 21.44
C GLU A 190 -6.27 17.43 19.98
N GLY A 191 -6.73 16.62 19.01
CA GLY A 191 -6.61 16.90 17.58
C GLY A 191 -7.75 17.77 17.06
N ILE A 192 -7.39 18.91 16.46
CA ILE A 192 -8.14 19.75 15.50
C ILE A 192 -9.66 19.60 15.58
N LYS A 193 -10.36 20.64 16.09
CA LYS A 193 -11.83 20.76 16.04
C LYS A 193 -12.36 20.33 14.68
N ILE A 194 -12.95 19.15 14.68
CA ILE A 194 -13.47 18.50 13.49
C ILE A 194 -14.58 19.37 12.89
N ALA A 195 -14.43 19.78 11.63
CA ALA A 195 -15.51 20.39 10.88
C ALA A 195 -16.64 19.36 10.71
N SER A 196 -17.72 19.55 11.46
CA SER A 196 -18.91 18.70 11.46
C SER A 196 -19.66 18.85 10.13
N GLY A 197 -19.56 17.85 9.26
CA GLY A 197 -20.29 17.82 8.00
C GLY A 197 -20.57 16.38 7.53
N PRO A 198 -21.59 16.17 6.69
CA PRO A 198 -21.98 14.84 6.22
C PRO A 198 -20.86 14.11 5.47
N GLY A 199 -20.00 14.83 4.73
CA GLY A 199 -18.82 14.25 4.08
C GLY A 199 -17.82 13.63 5.05
N MET A 200 -17.77 14.12 6.30
CA MET A 200 -16.91 13.57 7.33
C MET A 200 -17.42 12.23 7.88
N ALA A 201 -18.73 12.10 8.06
CA ALA A 201 -19.36 10.85 8.48
C ALA A 201 -19.15 9.76 7.41
N VAL A 202 -19.31 10.09 6.14
CA VAL A 202 -19.03 9.19 5.01
C VAL A 202 -17.56 8.77 5.00
N GLY A 203 -16.63 9.70 5.22
CA GLY A 203 -15.21 9.38 5.32
C GLY A 203 -14.87 8.44 6.48
N ILE A 204 -15.42 8.66 7.68
CA ILE A 204 -15.20 7.78 8.84
C ILE A 204 -15.73 6.37 8.56
N VAL A 205 -16.92 6.26 7.96
CA VAL A 205 -17.49 4.97 7.55
C VAL A 205 -16.60 4.30 6.52
N GLY A 206 -16.09 5.05 5.54
CA GLY A 206 -15.15 4.56 4.54
C GLY A 206 -13.88 3.98 5.18
N TYR A 207 -13.20 4.73 6.04
CA TYR A 207 -11.99 4.25 6.72
C TYR A 207 -12.27 3.06 7.63
N SER A 208 -13.44 3.02 8.27
CA SER A 208 -13.86 1.89 9.10
C SER A 208 -14.11 0.63 8.27
N LEU A 209 -14.73 0.75 7.10
CA LEU A 209 -14.92 -0.35 6.16
C LEU A 209 -13.60 -0.85 5.60
N THR A 210 -12.68 0.05 5.24
CA THR A 210 -11.34 -0.32 4.75
C THR A 210 -10.54 -1.04 5.85
N ALA A 211 -10.52 -0.50 7.06
CA ALA A 211 -9.86 -1.14 8.19
C ALA A 211 -10.48 -2.51 8.54
N GLY A 212 -11.81 -2.60 8.59
CA GLY A 212 -12.53 -3.84 8.85
C GLY A 212 -12.29 -4.90 7.76
N GLY A 213 -12.36 -4.50 6.49
CA GLY A 213 -12.07 -5.37 5.34
C GLY A 213 -10.65 -5.90 5.35
N GLY A 214 -9.66 -5.02 5.60
CA GLY A 214 -8.25 -5.39 5.70
C GLY A 214 -7.97 -6.32 6.88
N PHE A 215 -8.59 -6.09 8.03
CA PHE A 215 -8.48 -6.95 9.20
C PHE A 215 -9.07 -8.35 8.95
N LEU A 216 -10.29 -8.42 8.42
CA LEU A 216 -10.94 -9.69 8.06
C LEU A 216 -10.14 -10.45 6.99
N TYR A 217 -9.56 -9.74 6.02
CA TYR A 217 -8.68 -10.33 5.02
C TYR A 217 -7.43 -10.94 5.66
N THR A 218 -6.80 -10.23 6.59
CA THR A 218 -5.63 -10.71 7.34
C THR A 218 -5.96 -11.98 8.13
N LEU A 219 -7.08 -11.98 8.87
CA LEU A 219 -7.56 -13.16 9.60
C LEU A 219 -7.80 -14.35 8.67
N PHE A 220 -8.39 -14.09 7.50
CA PHE A 220 -8.66 -15.13 6.52
C PHE A 220 -7.37 -15.73 5.94
N ASP A 221 -6.38 -14.90 5.58
CA ASP A 221 -5.06 -15.36 5.11
C ASP A 221 -4.34 -16.20 6.17
N LEU A 222 -4.33 -15.74 7.42
CA LEU A 222 -3.80 -16.49 8.56
C LEU A 222 -4.50 -17.85 8.72
N SER A 223 -5.83 -17.89 8.62
CA SER A 223 -6.60 -19.14 8.70
C SER A 223 -6.26 -20.13 7.57
N LYS A 224 -5.94 -19.64 6.37
CA LYS A 224 -5.53 -20.47 5.23
C LYS A 224 -4.14 -21.06 5.46
N LYS A 225 -3.19 -20.23 5.88
CA LYS A 225 -1.81 -20.65 6.19
C LYS A 225 -1.80 -21.68 7.30
N PHE A 226 -2.56 -21.45 8.37
CA PHE A 226 -2.73 -22.41 9.47
C PHE A 226 -3.29 -23.75 8.98
N ARG A 227 -4.39 -23.75 8.21
CA ARG A 227 -4.98 -24.98 7.65
C ARG A 227 -4.02 -25.73 6.71
N LYS A 228 -3.18 -25.02 5.95
CA LYS A 228 -2.15 -25.65 5.10
C LYS A 228 -1.06 -26.30 5.95
N GLY A 229 -0.63 -25.63 7.02
CA GLY A 229 0.31 -26.16 8.02
C GLY A 229 -0.21 -27.43 8.68
N CYS A 230 -1.43 -27.42 9.22
CA CYS A 230 -2.05 -28.61 9.82
C CYS A 230 -2.15 -29.79 8.84
N ARG A 231 -2.54 -29.54 7.58
CA ARG A 231 -2.60 -30.59 6.55
C ARG A 231 -1.23 -31.20 6.26
N ARG A 232 -0.19 -30.37 6.17
CA ARG A 232 1.19 -30.84 5.95
C ARG A 232 1.67 -31.69 7.12
N TRP A 233 1.45 -31.22 8.35
CA TRP A 233 1.80 -31.95 9.57
C TRP A 233 1.09 -33.30 9.65
N ILE A 234 -0.23 -33.35 9.42
CA ILE A 234 -0.99 -34.62 9.37
C ILE A 234 -0.41 -35.56 8.30
N GLY A 235 -0.03 -35.04 7.14
CA GLY A 235 0.60 -35.83 6.07
C GLY A 235 1.99 -36.37 6.45
N GLU A 236 2.78 -35.63 7.22
CA GLU A 236 4.07 -36.08 7.77
C GLU A 236 3.87 -37.16 8.83
N VAL A 237 2.91 -36.98 9.75
CA VAL A 237 2.56 -37.98 10.76
C VAL A 237 2.10 -39.29 10.11
N LYS A 238 1.22 -39.23 9.10
CA LYS A 238 0.79 -40.43 8.35
C LYS A 238 1.96 -41.16 7.69
N ARG A 239 2.89 -40.42 7.06
CA ARG A 239 4.09 -40.99 6.44
C ARG A 239 5.02 -41.63 7.48
N HIS A 240 5.14 -41.03 8.66
CA HIS A 240 5.95 -41.59 9.74
C HIS A 240 5.35 -42.90 10.27
N ILE A 241 4.03 -42.95 10.52
CA ILE A 241 3.32 -44.16 10.95
C ILE A 241 3.44 -45.29 9.92
N GLN A 242 3.36 -44.97 8.62
CA GLN A 242 3.53 -45.97 7.57
C GLN A 242 4.95 -46.55 7.55
N ARG A 243 5.97 -45.71 7.77
CA ARG A 243 7.37 -46.16 7.84
C ARG A 243 7.63 -47.06 9.04
N THR A 244 7.13 -46.73 10.22
CA THR A 244 7.31 -47.57 11.42
C THR A 244 6.64 -48.93 11.24
N ARG A 245 5.41 -48.99 10.71
CA ARG A 245 4.72 -50.26 10.42
C ARG A 245 5.45 -51.12 9.38
N SER A 246 6.10 -50.52 8.39
CA SER A 246 6.88 -51.29 7.40
C SER A 246 8.17 -51.89 7.99
N VAL A 247 8.72 -51.30 9.06
CA VAL A 247 9.89 -51.83 9.75
C VAL A 247 9.49 -52.98 10.69
N GLU A 248 8.32 -52.91 11.34
CA GLU A 248 7.81 -53.99 12.19
C GLU A 248 7.41 -55.24 11.40
N ALA A 249 7.13 -55.10 10.10
CA ALA A 249 6.71 -56.20 9.23
C ALA A 249 7.88 -56.91 8.51
N ALA A 250 9.11 -56.38 8.61
CA ALA A 250 10.32 -56.89 7.98
C ALA A 250 11.21 -57.62 9.00
#